data_AF-D6WJ21-F1
#
_entry.id   AF-D6WJ21-F1
#
_cell.length_a   1.000
_cell.length_b   1.000
_cell.length_c   1.000
_cell.angle_alpha   90.00
_cell.angle_beta   90.00
_cell.angle_gamma   90.00
#
_symmetry.space_group_name_H-M   'P 1'
#
loop_
_entity.id
_entity.type
_entity.pdbx_description
1 polymer ?
#
loop_
_entity_poly.entity_id
_entity_poly.type
_entity_poly.pdbx_seq_one_letter_code
_entity_poly.pdbx_strand_id
1 'polypeptide(L)'
;MQVLVFLAVCLPLVIRSEDDGSYSFYKFRGPVSGQIHQIQVPSHYHNQHYSPDYVAKPDYLYSYGVEDPVTGNSQAHKETRDGDSVLGEYKVLQADGILRIVKYTADGTHGFRATVEYVKP
;
A
#
# COMPACT_ATOMS: atom_id res chain seq x y z
N MET A 1 -52.37 42.90 -28.92
CA MET A 1 -51.60 42.69 -27.68
C MET A 1 -51.66 41.20 -27.37
N GLN A 2 -50.59 40.45 -27.66
CA GLN A 2 -50.56 38.99 -27.55
C GLN A 2 -49.69 38.65 -26.33
N VAL A 3 -50.30 38.08 -25.29
CA VAL A 3 -49.62 37.70 -24.04
C VAL A 3 -48.99 36.32 -24.27
N LEU A 4 -47.66 36.27 -24.28
CA LEU A 4 -46.89 35.03 -24.42
C LEU A 4 -46.63 34.47 -23.02
N VAL A 5 -47.24 33.32 -22.71
CA VAL A 5 -47.00 32.57 -21.46
C VAL A 5 -45.82 31.63 -21.69
N PHE A 6 -44.68 31.91 -21.06
CA PHE A 6 -43.58 30.96 -21.00
C PHE A 6 -43.85 29.94 -19.89
N LEU A 7 -44.22 28.72 -20.28
CA LEU A 7 -44.17 27.56 -19.39
C LEU A 7 -42.69 27.20 -19.17
N ALA A 8 -42.18 27.51 -17.98
CA ALA A 8 -40.89 27.03 -17.54
C ALA A 8 -40.97 25.50 -17.33
N VAL A 9 -40.35 24.75 -18.23
CA VAL A 9 -40.15 23.31 -18.04
C VAL A 9 -39.04 23.13 -17.01
N CYS A 10 -39.42 22.83 -15.78
CA CYS A 10 -38.48 22.45 -14.73
C CYS A 10 -37.95 21.04 -15.05
N LEU A 11 -36.83 20.96 -15.75
CA LEU A 11 -36.08 19.71 -15.86
C LEU A 11 -35.67 19.29 -14.43
N PRO A 12 -35.86 18.02 -14.04
CA PRO A 12 -35.39 17.57 -12.73
C PRO A 12 -33.87 17.76 -12.69
N LEU A 13 -33.38 18.45 -11.67
CA LEU A 13 -31.97 18.51 -11.34
C LEU A 13 -31.54 17.07 -11.00
N VAL A 14 -30.99 16.38 -12.00
CA VAL A 14 -30.32 15.11 -11.78
C VAL A 14 -29.03 15.46 -11.05
N ILE A 15 -29.03 15.37 -9.72
CA ILE A 15 -27.81 15.35 -8.93
C ILE A 15 -27.15 14.00 -9.27
N ARG A 16 -26.31 14.00 -10.30
CA ARG A 16 -25.38 12.89 -10.54
C ARG A 16 -24.39 12.95 -9.38
N SER A 17 -24.28 11.89 -8.58
CA SER A 17 -23.03 11.69 -7.87
C SER A 17 -22.01 11.35 -8.95
N GLU A 18 -21.09 12.27 -9.27
CA GLU A 18 -19.88 11.89 -9.98
C GLU A 18 -19.15 10.86 -9.11
N ASP A 19 -19.36 9.57 -9.40
CA ASP A 19 -18.45 8.53 -8.97
C ASP A 19 -17.17 8.76 -9.79
N ASP A 20 -16.22 9.43 -9.17
CA ASP A 20 -14.96 9.84 -9.78
C ASP A 20 -14.01 8.65 -10.05
N GLY A 21 -14.44 7.44 -9.65
CA GLY A 21 -13.67 6.22 -9.80
C GLY A 21 -12.51 6.12 -8.81
N SER A 22 -12.49 6.97 -7.78
CA SER A 22 -11.44 6.97 -6.76
C SER A 22 -11.56 5.75 -5.84
N TYR A 23 -10.45 5.08 -5.57
CA TYR A 23 -10.41 3.99 -4.59
C TYR A 23 -9.06 3.91 -3.88
N SER A 24 -9.08 3.30 -2.71
CA SER A 24 -7.88 2.93 -1.98
C SER A 24 -8.00 1.54 -1.41
N PHE A 25 -6.86 0.89 -1.18
CA PHE A 25 -6.83 -0.43 -0.56
C PHE A 25 -5.63 -0.56 0.37
N TYR A 26 -5.77 -1.46 1.34
CA TYR A 26 -4.69 -1.92 2.19
C TYR A 26 -4.85 -3.42 2.43
N LYS A 27 -3.74 -4.14 2.56
CA LYS A 27 -3.70 -5.56 2.87
C LYS A 27 -2.42 -5.87 3.64
N PHE A 28 -2.53 -6.65 4.70
CA PHE A 28 -1.40 -7.13 5.49
C PHE A 28 -1.60 -8.60 5.87
N ARG A 29 -0.52 -9.38 5.85
CA ARG A 29 -0.41 -10.75 6.38
C ARG A 29 0.98 -10.90 7.03
N GLY A 30 1.08 -11.66 8.11
CA GLY A 30 2.33 -11.83 8.87
C GLY A 30 2.10 -11.60 10.37
N PRO A 31 3.13 -11.25 11.18
CA PRO A 31 4.51 -10.88 10.80
C PRO A 31 5.48 -12.06 10.67
N VAL A 32 5.03 -13.26 11.00
CA VAL A 32 5.83 -14.48 11.03
C VAL A 32 5.06 -15.66 10.46
N SER A 33 5.77 -16.71 10.05
CA SER A 33 5.20 -17.98 9.65
C SER A 33 5.96 -19.17 10.26
N GLY A 34 5.35 -20.36 10.16
CA GLY A 34 5.96 -21.60 10.65
C GLY A 34 5.84 -21.80 12.16
N GLN A 35 6.75 -22.61 12.72
CA GLN A 35 6.77 -22.93 14.15
C GLN A 35 7.31 -21.78 14.99
N ILE A 36 6.60 -21.47 16.07
CA ILE A 36 7.03 -20.55 17.12
C ILE A 36 7.81 -21.35 18.16
N HIS A 37 9.03 -20.92 18.45
CA HIS A 37 9.91 -21.54 19.44
C HIS A 37 10.04 -20.63 20.66
N GLN A 38 9.80 -21.18 21.85
CA GLN A 38 10.09 -20.47 23.09
C GLN A 38 11.59 -20.55 23.39
N ILE A 39 12.22 -19.41 23.64
CA ILE A 39 13.60 -19.26 24.08
C ILE A 39 13.64 -18.71 25.51
N GLN A 40 14.81 -18.72 26.13
CA GLN A 40 15.05 -18.08 27.41
C GLN A 40 16.04 -16.93 27.21
N VAL A 41 15.65 -15.72 27.60
CA VAL A 41 16.48 -14.51 27.48
C VAL A 41 16.83 -13.99 28.88
N PRO A 42 18.00 -13.35 29.09
CA PRO A 42 18.34 -12.74 30.36
C PRO A 42 17.28 -11.73 30.80
N SER A 43 16.82 -11.83 32.05
CA SER A 43 15.79 -10.92 32.56
C SER A 43 16.40 -9.64 33.11
N HIS A 44 15.72 -8.51 32.90
CA HIS A 44 16.06 -7.22 33.50
C HIS A 44 15.52 -7.05 34.92
N TYR A 45 14.69 -7.98 35.41
CA TYR A 45 14.13 -7.93 36.75
C TYR A 45 15.07 -8.57 37.77
N HIS A 46 15.33 -7.85 38.86
CA HIS A 46 16.32 -8.23 39.88
C HIS A 46 16.09 -9.60 40.55
N ASN A 47 14.88 -10.17 40.41
CA ASN A 47 14.48 -11.43 41.04
C ASN A 47 14.38 -12.61 40.06
N GLN A 48 14.76 -12.43 38.78
CA GLN A 48 14.76 -13.51 37.78
C GLN A 48 16.04 -13.46 36.96
N HIS A 49 16.65 -14.62 36.70
CA HIS A 49 17.83 -14.70 35.81
C HIS A 49 17.43 -14.80 34.34
N TYR A 50 16.31 -15.47 34.04
CA TYR A 50 15.82 -15.68 32.68
C TYR A 50 14.31 -15.46 32.60
N SER A 51 13.84 -15.00 31.45
CA SER A 51 12.42 -14.91 31.08
C SER A 51 12.15 -15.60 29.75
N PRO A 52 10.95 -16.17 29.54
CA PRO A 52 10.58 -16.73 28.24
C PRO A 52 10.41 -15.63 27.19
N ASP A 53 10.88 -15.91 25.98
CA ASP A 53 10.64 -15.12 24.76
C ASP A 53 10.32 -16.07 23.60
N TYR A 54 9.85 -15.57 22.46
CA TYR A 54 9.36 -16.37 21.34
C TYR A 54 9.97 -15.93 20.01
N VAL A 55 10.50 -16.88 19.25
CA VAL A 55 11.08 -16.65 17.92
C VAL A 55 10.38 -17.49 16.86
N ALA A 56 10.19 -16.90 15.69
CA ALA A 56 9.67 -17.54 14.50
C ALA A 56 10.29 -16.91 13.25
N LYS A 57 10.12 -17.56 12.10
CA LYS A 57 10.64 -17.07 10.83
C LYS A 57 9.90 -15.77 10.44
N PRO A 58 10.59 -14.64 10.21
CA PRO A 58 9.96 -13.43 9.68
C PRO A 58 9.32 -13.71 8.32
N ASP A 59 8.03 -13.43 8.19
CA ASP A 59 7.27 -13.68 6.98
C ASP A 59 6.06 -12.76 6.96
N TYR A 60 6.08 -11.82 6.02
CA TYR A 60 4.96 -10.90 5.85
C TYR A 60 4.72 -10.60 4.39
N LEU A 61 3.50 -10.13 4.13
CA LEU A 61 3.12 -9.48 2.89
C LEU A 61 2.32 -8.25 3.26
N TYR A 62 2.63 -7.12 2.64
CA TYR A 62 1.76 -5.97 2.65
C TYR A 62 1.55 -5.41 1.25
N SER A 63 0.42 -4.73 1.08
CA SER A 63 0.19 -3.89 -0.08
C SER A 63 -0.76 -2.76 0.26
N TYR A 64 -0.53 -1.59 -0.31
CA TYR A 64 -1.47 -0.48 -0.30
C TYR A 64 -1.48 0.22 -1.65
N GLY A 65 -2.54 0.96 -1.93
CA GLY A 65 -2.62 1.81 -3.11
C GLY A 65 -3.75 2.81 -3.03
N VAL A 66 -3.60 3.87 -3.83
CA VAL A 66 -4.56 4.94 -4.02
C VAL A 66 -4.63 5.22 -5.52
N GLU A 67 -5.85 5.27 -6.03
CA GLU A 67 -6.18 5.80 -7.34
C GLU A 67 -7.21 6.90 -7.11
N ASP A 68 -6.87 8.12 -7.50
CA ASP A 68 -7.72 9.30 -7.38
C ASP A 68 -7.55 10.16 -8.64
N PRO A 69 -8.45 10.01 -9.62
CA PRO A 69 -8.40 10.76 -10.87
C PRO A 69 -8.61 12.27 -10.70
N VAL A 70 -9.28 12.70 -9.62
CA VAL A 70 -9.58 14.12 -9.37
C VAL A 70 -8.32 14.87 -8.95
N THR A 71 -7.52 14.27 -8.06
CA THR A 71 -6.25 14.86 -7.63
C THR A 71 -5.07 14.44 -8.51
N GLY A 72 -5.24 13.43 -9.36
CA GLY A 72 -4.17 12.82 -10.17
C GLY A 72 -3.25 11.90 -9.36
N ASN A 73 -3.64 11.53 -8.14
CA ASN A 73 -2.85 10.67 -7.28
C ASN A 73 -3.06 9.20 -7.65
N SER A 74 -2.09 8.62 -8.37
CA SER A 74 -2.01 7.19 -8.62
C SER A 74 -0.71 6.64 -8.04
N GLN A 75 -0.83 5.83 -6.99
CA GLN A 75 0.31 5.20 -6.33
C GLN A 75 -0.05 3.85 -5.74
N ALA A 76 0.90 2.93 -5.75
CA ALA A 76 0.76 1.62 -5.13
C ALA A 76 2.10 1.10 -4.62
N HIS A 77 2.06 0.29 -3.57
CA HIS A 77 3.23 -0.37 -3.01
C HIS A 77 2.85 -1.76 -2.55
N LYS A 78 3.70 -2.74 -2.82
CA LYS A 78 3.63 -4.09 -2.26
C LYS A 78 5.02 -4.56 -1.86
N GLU A 79 5.09 -5.32 -0.80
CA GLU A 79 6.32 -5.97 -0.35
C GLU A 79 5.98 -7.32 0.27
N THR A 80 6.85 -8.30 0.02
CA THR A 80 6.84 -9.59 0.67
C THR A 80 8.20 -9.82 1.30
N ARG A 81 8.20 -10.33 2.53
CA ARG A 81 9.40 -10.84 3.20
C ARG A 81 9.27 -12.33 3.41
N ASP A 82 10.33 -13.05 3.12
CA ASP A 82 10.52 -14.46 3.41
C ASP A 82 11.86 -14.66 4.10
N GLY A 83 11.84 -14.81 5.43
CA GLY A 83 13.03 -14.92 6.26
C GLY A 83 13.92 -13.68 6.15
N ASP A 84 15.08 -13.84 5.51
CA ASP A 84 16.07 -12.79 5.29
C ASP A 84 15.96 -12.12 3.92
N SER A 85 15.02 -12.57 3.08
CA SER A 85 14.79 -12.02 1.75
C SER A 85 13.58 -11.12 1.72
N VAL A 86 13.72 -9.95 1.10
CA VAL A 86 12.64 -8.99 0.84
C VAL A 86 12.54 -8.76 -0.65
N LEU A 87 11.31 -8.74 -1.17
CA LEU A 87 10.97 -8.38 -2.53
C LEU A 87 9.85 -7.35 -2.50
N GLY A 88 10.00 -6.24 -3.20
CA GLY A 88 8.94 -5.26 -3.26
C GLY A 88 8.93 -4.43 -4.53
N GLU A 89 7.82 -3.74 -4.72
CA GLU A 89 7.56 -2.87 -5.86
C GLU A 89 6.71 -1.69 -5.40
N TYR A 90 7.14 -0.47 -5.74
CA TYR A 90 6.28 0.70 -5.65
C TYR A 90 6.12 1.37 -7.02
N LYS A 91 4.96 2.01 -7.20
CA LYS A 91 4.59 2.77 -8.38
C LYS A 91 4.04 4.12 -7.97
N VAL A 92 4.44 5.18 -8.66
CA VAL A 92 3.94 6.54 -8.44
C VAL A 92 3.83 7.23 -9.80
N LEU A 93 2.63 7.70 -10.13
CA LEU A 93 2.43 8.64 -11.24
C LEU A 93 2.96 10.01 -10.80
N GLN A 94 3.96 10.51 -11.52
CA GLN A 94 4.58 11.80 -11.24
C GLN A 94 3.78 12.96 -11.86
N ALA A 95 4.07 14.18 -11.40
CA ALA A 95 3.37 15.38 -11.86
C ALA A 95 3.58 15.70 -13.36
N ASP A 96 4.65 15.17 -13.97
CA ASP A 96 4.91 15.26 -15.40
C ASP A 96 4.19 14.17 -16.23
N GLY A 97 3.35 13.36 -15.58
CA GLY A 97 2.62 12.25 -16.19
C GLY A 97 3.45 10.98 -16.41
N ILE A 98 4.69 10.93 -15.91
CA ILE A 98 5.55 9.75 -16.03
C ILE A 98 5.27 8.81 -14.84
N LEU A 99 5.03 7.54 -15.14
CA LEU A 99 4.92 6.49 -14.15
C LEU A 99 6.32 6.01 -13.75
N ARG A 100 6.71 6.27 -12.49
CA ARG A 100 7.93 5.71 -11.91
C ARG A 100 7.60 4.37 -11.26
N ILE A 101 8.26 3.31 -11.71
CA ILE A 101 8.16 1.96 -11.18
C ILE A 101 9.50 1.59 -10.57
N VAL A 102 9.52 1.20 -9.30
CA VAL A 102 10.73 0.72 -8.64
C VAL A 102 10.49 -0.68 -8.11
N LYS A 103 11.32 -1.61 -8.56
CA LYS A 103 11.37 -2.99 -8.07
C LYS A 103 12.64 -3.15 -7.27
N TYR A 104 12.54 -3.71 -6.07
CA TYR A 104 13.67 -3.85 -5.17
C TYR A 104 13.71 -5.22 -4.51
N THR A 105 14.93 -5.60 -4.14
CA THR A 105 15.25 -6.83 -3.43
C THR A 105 16.22 -6.52 -2.29
N ALA A 106 16.08 -7.14 -1.13
CA ALA A 106 17.10 -7.09 -0.08
C ALA A 106 17.35 -8.49 0.48
N ASP A 107 18.63 -8.84 0.65
CA ASP A 107 19.05 -10.12 1.22
C ASP A 107 20.38 -9.97 1.97
N GLY A 108 20.71 -10.94 2.83
CA GLY A 108 21.94 -10.88 3.64
C GLY A 108 23.24 -11.02 2.85
N THR A 109 23.21 -11.48 1.60
CA THR A 109 24.41 -11.72 0.78
C THR A 109 24.80 -10.51 -0.06
N HIS A 110 23.80 -9.87 -0.67
CA HIS A 110 23.99 -8.83 -1.67
C HIS A 110 23.40 -7.47 -1.23
N GLY A 111 22.83 -7.41 -0.02
CA GLY A 111 22.20 -6.20 0.52
C GLY A 111 21.00 -5.75 -0.30
N PHE A 112 20.69 -4.45 -0.24
CA PHE A 112 19.61 -3.83 -1.00
C PHE A 112 20.02 -3.56 -2.46
N ARG A 113 19.16 -3.91 -3.41
CA ARG A 113 19.29 -3.61 -4.84
C ARG A 113 17.94 -3.20 -5.41
N ALA A 114 17.95 -2.28 -6.38
CA ALA A 114 16.72 -1.82 -7.03
C ALA A 114 16.93 -1.49 -8.51
N THR A 115 15.86 -1.61 -9.29
CA THR A 115 15.76 -1.12 -10.66
C THR A 115 14.65 -0.09 -10.73
N VAL A 116 14.90 1.01 -11.42
CA VAL A 116 13.96 2.11 -11.61
C VAL A 116 13.61 2.20 -13.10
N GLU A 117 12.32 2.14 -13.40
CA GLU A 117 11.76 2.29 -14.75
C GLU A 117 10.88 3.54 -14.78
N TYR A 118 10.95 4.28 -15.89
CA TYR A 118 10.12 5.44 -16.17
C TYR A 118 9.31 5.15 -17.41
N VAL A 119 7.98 5.09 -17.27
CA VAL A 119 7.06 4.73 -18.36
C VAL A 119 6.12 5.90 -18.60
N LYS A 120 5.97 6.31 -19.86
CA LYS A 120 4.87 7.19 -20.25
C LYS A 120 3.62 6.29 -20.45
N PRO A 121 2.55 6.48 -19.66
CA PRO A 121 1.35 5.64 -19.73
C PRO A 121 0.69 5.62 -21.11
#